data_AF-A0A7Y4Z7K6-F1
#
_entry.id   AF-A0A7Y4Z7K6-F1
#
_cell.length_a   1.000
_cell.length_b   1.000
_cell.length_c   1.000
_cell.angle_alpha   90.00
_cell.angle_beta   90.00
_cell.angle_gamma   90.00
#
_symmetry.space_group_name_H-M   'P 1'
#
loop_
_entity.id
_entity.type
_entity.pdbx_description
1 polymer ?
#
loop_
_entity_poly.entity_id
_entity_poly.type
_entity_poly.pdbx_seq_one_letter_code
_entity_poly.pdbx_strand_id
1 'polypeptide(L)'
;MHHKKNVNNALIRLIISFFISFFSLHVFAFNGGGSEHLTMPKHDFANGGVNSQPITNMDELMFRQPNPNVNVNGIGIYVYDGMFSLDALGPYQVFKTAALKTFFIAKTKGPITMSNGITINVDKSIAEVAKLDVLLIPGGAGGTAMQTIDPDVLAWIQQIDQTSIYTTSVCTGAWILGAAGLLEGKGAATHWYRANEMLTKFGAEYTGKRWTRDGKYWTSAGVTAGLDMSLALVNHLFGKEYTQAVMLDLEYDPQPPIKGGVPKKSTPIIAQLMQDMYDFFLINFVDCPLGTPGACLFN
;
A
#
# COMPACT_ATOMS: atom_id res chain seq x y z
N MET A 1 -42.65 -13.16 -22.45
CA MET A 1 -42.41 -12.72 -21.06
C MET A 1 -40.92 -12.40 -20.91
N HIS A 2 -40.58 -11.12 -21.09
CA HIS A 2 -39.25 -10.59 -20.83
C HIS A 2 -39.10 -10.36 -19.33
N HIS A 3 -38.06 -10.93 -18.73
CA HIS A 3 -37.58 -10.48 -17.43
C HIS A 3 -36.17 -9.92 -17.60
N LYS A 4 -36.13 -8.59 -17.78
CA LYS A 4 -34.96 -7.76 -17.53
C LYS A 4 -34.47 -8.03 -16.10
N LYS A 5 -33.19 -8.39 -15.94
CA LYS A 5 -32.46 -8.07 -14.70
C LYS A 5 -31.26 -7.20 -15.07
N ASN A 6 -31.41 -5.93 -14.73
CA ASN A 6 -30.35 -4.93 -14.64
C ASN A 6 -29.15 -5.49 -13.87
N VAL A 7 -28.00 -5.61 -14.53
CA VAL A 7 -26.69 -5.68 -13.85
C VAL A 7 -25.96 -4.40 -14.23
N ASN A 8 -26.08 -3.41 -13.36
CA ASN A 8 -25.63 -2.04 -13.56
C ASN A 8 -24.23 -1.83 -12.94
N ASN A 9 -23.35 -1.24 -13.74
CA ASN A 9 -22.45 -0.13 -13.41
C ASN A 9 -21.19 -0.30 -12.54
N ALA A 10 -20.81 -1.49 -12.06
CA ALA A 10 -19.49 -1.67 -11.42
C ALA A 10 -18.39 -2.09 -12.42
N LEU A 11 -18.74 -2.91 -13.41
CA LEU A 11 -17.77 -3.59 -14.31
C LEU A 11 -17.33 -2.74 -15.51
N ILE A 12 -18.14 -1.79 -15.95
CA ILE A 12 -17.78 -0.80 -17.00
C ILE A 12 -16.59 0.07 -16.56
N ARG A 13 -16.35 0.21 -15.25
CA ARG A 13 -15.32 1.09 -14.69
C ARG A 13 -13.89 0.52 -14.79
N LEU A 14 -13.73 -0.80 -14.87
CA LEU A 14 -12.44 -1.47 -14.96
C LEU A 14 -11.78 -1.25 -16.34
N ILE A 15 -12.58 -1.36 -17.40
CA ILE A 15 -12.15 -1.18 -18.79
C ILE A 15 -11.84 0.30 -19.06
N ILE A 16 -12.62 1.23 -18.51
CA ILE A 16 -12.33 2.67 -18.63
C ILE A 16 -10.99 3.04 -17.99
N SER A 17 -10.59 2.44 -16.86
CA SER A 17 -9.30 2.80 -16.22
C SER A 17 -8.06 2.21 -16.90
N PHE A 18 -8.12 1.00 -17.46
CA PHE A 18 -7.02 0.45 -18.26
C PHE A 18 -6.90 1.17 -19.63
N PHE A 19 -8.03 1.53 -20.26
CA PHE A 19 -8.03 2.27 -21.53
C PHE A 19 -7.72 3.77 -21.41
N ILE A 20 -8.20 4.49 -20.40
CA ILE A 20 -7.84 5.93 -20.23
C ILE A 20 -6.34 6.09 -19.96
N SER A 21 -5.71 5.20 -19.18
CA SER A 21 -4.29 5.36 -18.87
C SER A 21 -3.36 4.98 -20.04
N PHE A 22 -3.73 4.01 -20.89
CA PHE A 22 -2.90 3.59 -22.04
C PHE A 22 -3.22 4.31 -23.36
N PHE A 23 -4.48 4.70 -23.61
CA PHE A 23 -4.89 5.36 -24.87
C PHE A 23 -5.02 6.89 -24.78
N SER A 24 -5.04 7.52 -23.61
CA SER A 24 -5.11 8.99 -23.54
C SER A 24 -3.86 9.72 -24.06
N LEU A 25 -2.78 9.02 -24.42
CA LEU A 25 -1.65 9.60 -25.15
C LEU A 25 -1.58 9.24 -26.65
N HIS A 26 -2.46 8.38 -27.18
CA HIS A 26 -2.42 7.97 -28.60
C HIS A 26 -3.81 7.87 -29.23
N VAL A 27 -4.70 8.84 -28.97
CA VAL A 27 -5.77 9.14 -29.93
C VAL A 27 -5.16 9.99 -31.05
N PHE A 28 -4.39 9.35 -31.93
CA PHE A 28 -4.33 9.84 -33.30
C PHE A 28 -5.70 9.52 -33.91
N ALA A 29 -6.41 10.57 -34.31
CA ALA A 29 -7.65 10.49 -35.04
C ALA A 29 -7.43 9.72 -36.36
N PHE A 30 -7.72 8.41 -36.37
CA PHE A 30 -8.05 7.72 -37.60
C PHE A 30 -9.51 8.00 -37.92
N ASN A 31 -9.73 9.12 -38.60
CA ASN A 31 -10.94 9.30 -39.41
C ASN A 31 -10.81 8.39 -40.63
N GLY A 32 -11.35 7.18 -40.54
CA GLY A 32 -11.44 6.24 -41.64
C GLY A 32 -12.49 5.19 -41.34
N GLY A 33 -13.64 5.28 -42.01
CA GLY A 33 -14.72 4.30 -41.89
C GLY A 33 -14.28 2.93 -42.40
N GLY A 34 -14.09 2.00 -41.48
CA GLY A 34 -13.83 0.59 -41.78
C GLY A 34 -14.07 -0.25 -40.54
N SER A 35 -14.98 -1.22 -40.62
CA SER A 35 -15.20 -2.22 -39.57
C SER A 35 -14.02 -3.19 -39.54
N GLU A 36 -12.89 -2.78 -38.97
CA GLU A 36 -11.78 -3.70 -38.74
C GLU A 36 -12.04 -4.50 -37.46
N HIS A 37 -12.26 -5.80 -37.62
CA HIS A 37 -12.16 -6.76 -36.53
C HIS A 37 -10.73 -6.70 -35.97
N LEU A 38 -10.57 -6.11 -34.78
CA LEU A 38 -9.34 -6.17 -34.00
C LEU A 38 -8.99 -7.66 -33.78
N THR A 39 -7.99 -8.16 -34.49
CA THR A 39 -7.44 -9.50 -34.29
C THR A 39 -6.26 -9.38 -33.33
N MET A 40 -6.34 -10.08 -32.19
CA MET A 40 -5.23 -10.07 -31.22
C MET A 40 -4.01 -10.79 -31.84
N PRO A 41 -2.79 -10.29 -31.63
CA PRO A 41 -1.56 -10.98 -32.04
C PRO A 41 -1.53 -12.41 -31.47
N LYS A 42 -1.09 -13.38 -32.28
CA LYS A 42 -0.83 -14.73 -31.78
C LYS A 42 0.39 -14.69 -30.86
N HIS A 43 0.26 -15.23 -29.66
CA HIS A 43 1.36 -15.39 -28.72
C HIS A 43 1.74 -16.87 -28.65
N ASP A 44 2.99 -17.20 -29.00
CA ASP A 44 3.55 -18.54 -28.83
C ASP A 44 3.97 -18.74 -27.36
N PHE A 45 3.03 -19.17 -26.52
CA PHE A 45 3.36 -19.63 -25.17
C PHE A 45 3.89 -21.06 -25.24
N ALA A 46 5.22 -21.20 -25.21
CA ALA A 46 5.86 -22.50 -25.08
C ALA A 46 5.71 -23.03 -23.64
N ASN A 47 4.92 -24.10 -23.49
CA ASN A 47 4.75 -25.03 -22.37
C ASN A 47 3.47 -24.93 -21.52
N GLY A 48 2.72 -26.03 -21.53
CA GLY A 48 2.03 -26.54 -20.35
C GLY A 48 0.51 -26.40 -20.30
N GLY A 49 -0.22 -27.17 -21.13
CA GLY A 49 -1.57 -27.68 -20.79
C GLY A 49 -2.70 -26.69 -20.49
N VAL A 50 -2.51 -25.38 -20.67
CA VAL A 50 -3.60 -24.40 -20.57
C VAL A 50 -4.41 -24.49 -21.85
N ASN A 51 -5.72 -24.73 -21.72
CA ASN A 51 -6.65 -24.79 -22.86
C ASN A 51 -6.45 -23.53 -23.72
N SER A 52 -5.80 -23.72 -24.86
CA SER A 52 -5.21 -22.68 -25.71
C SER A 52 -6.21 -22.10 -26.69
N GLN A 53 -7.50 -22.16 -26.36
CA GLN A 53 -8.51 -21.54 -27.19
C GLN A 53 -8.22 -20.04 -27.24
N PRO A 54 -8.17 -19.44 -28.45
CA PRO A 54 -7.98 -18.01 -28.59
C PRO A 54 -9.07 -17.32 -27.78
N ILE A 55 -8.69 -16.35 -26.97
CA ILE A 55 -9.67 -15.49 -26.31
C ILE A 55 -10.41 -14.76 -27.43
N THR A 56 -11.69 -15.10 -27.62
CA THR A 56 -12.45 -14.64 -28.78
C THR A 56 -13.13 -13.29 -28.54
N ASN A 57 -13.23 -12.88 -27.29
CA ASN A 57 -13.83 -11.63 -26.89
C ASN A 57 -13.31 -11.19 -25.53
N MET A 58 -13.45 -9.90 -25.27
CA MET A 58 -12.98 -9.30 -24.02
C MET A 58 -13.65 -9.94 -22.80
N ASP A 59 -14.91 -10.35 -22.88
CA ASP A 59 -15.63 -10.96 -21.75
C ASP A 59 -14.96 -12.26 -21.30
N GLU A 60 -14.45 -13.08 -22.23
CA GLU A 60 -13.77 -14.34 -21.94
C GLU A 60 -12.39 -14.16 -21.26
N LEU A 61 -11.67 -13.08 -21.57
CA LEU A 61 -10.47 -12.65 -20.82
C LEU A 61 -10.84 -12.15 -19.42
N MET A 62 -11.95 -11.41 -19.34
CA MET A 62 -12.44 -10.75 -18.12
C MET A 62 -13.06 -11.74 -17.12
N PHE A 63 -13.56 -12.90 -17.57
CA PHE A 63 -14.14 -13.97 -16.75
C PHE A 63 -13.11 -14.82 -15.97
N ARG A 64 -11.80 -14.55 -16.15
CA ARG A 64 -10.73 -15.26 -15.42
C ARG A 64 -10.29 -14.60 -14.11
N GLN A 65 -10.91 -13.48 -13.69
CA GLN A 65 -10.65 -12.95 -12.35
C GLN A 65 -11.28 -13.85 -11.30
N PRO A 66 -10.50 -14.41 -10.35
CA PRO A 66 -11.06 -15.24 -9.30
C PRO A 66 -11.97 -14.41 -8.41
N ASN A 67 -13.06 -15.03 -7.94
CA ASN A 67 -13.90 -14.41 -6.92
C ASN A 67 -13.05 -14.15 -5.67
N PRO A 68 -13.02 -12.93 -5.12
CA PRO A 68 -12.24 -12.65 -3.94
C PRO A 68 -12.77 -13.44 -2.74
N ASN A 69 -11.85 -13.91 -1.89
CA ASN A 69 -12.16 -14.52 -0.60
C ASN A 69 -12.90 -13.55 0.33
N VAL A 70 -12.60 -12.25 0.21
CA VAL A 70 -13.24 -11.16 0.95
C VAL A 70 -13.45 -9.98 0.01
N ASN A 71 -14.66 -9.44 -0.04
CA ASN A 71 -14.98 -8.32 -0.93
C ASN A 71 -14.41 -7.00 -0.37
N VAL A 72 -13.47 -6.38 -1.10
CA VAL A 72 -12.84 -5.10 -0.76
C VAL A 72 -13.25 -4.05 -1.79
N ASN A 73 -14.06 -3.09 -1.35
CA ASN A 73 -14.63 -2.03 -2.17
C ASN A 73 -13.81 -0.72 -2.15
N GLY A 74 -12.83 -0.60 -1.25
CA GLY A 74 -11.99 0.59 -1.15
C GLY A 74 -10.78 0.43 -0.24
N ILE A 75 -9.63 0.89 -0.73
CA ILE A 75 -8.37 0.99 0.00
C ILE A 75 -8.02 2.48 0.17
N GLY A 76 -8.00 2.94 1.42
CA GLY A 76 -7.55 4.28 1.76
C GLY A 76 -6.11 4.27 2.23
N ILE A 77 -5.26 5.08 1.61
CA ILE A 77 -3.88 5.32 2.06
C ILE A 77 -3.83 6.67 2.75
N TYR A 78 -3.55 6.68 4.06
CA TYR A 78 -3.42 7.93 4.82
C TYR A 78 -2.05 8.55 4.56
N VAL A 79 -2.01 9.71 3.92
CA VAL A 79 -0.78 10.41 3.53
C VAL A 79 -0.64 11.72 4.29
N TYR A 80 0.61 12.09 4.56
CA TYR A 80 0.95 13.26 5.37
C TYR A 80 2.32 13.82 4.96
N ASP A 81 2.59 15.08 5.31
CA ASP A 81 3.84 15.74 4.95
C ASP A 81 5.06 15.04 5.58
N GLY A 82 6.13 14.95 4.80
CA GLY A 82 7.39 14.32 5.25
C GLY A 82 7.34 12.79 5.37
N MET A 83 6.26 12.14 4.93
CA MET A 83 6.26 10.67 4.77
C MET A 83 7.25 10.23 3.69
N PHE A 84 7.68 8.98 3.74
CA PHE A 84 8.48 8.37 2.68
C PHE A 84 7.58 7.97 1.51
N SER A 85 7.94 8.45 0.31
CA SER A 85 7.11 8.31 -0.88
C SER A 85 6.81 6.86 -1.23
N LEU A 86 7.82 5.99 -1.19
CA LEU A 86 7.68 4.60 -1.59
C LEU A 86 6.83 3.78 -0.61
N ASP A 87 6.71 4.21 0.64
CA ASP A 87 5.85 3.56 1.65
C ASP A 87 4.37 3.68 1.29
N ALA A 88 3.97 4.75 0.59
CA ALA A 88 2.62 4.96 0.08
C ALA A 88 2.49 4.50 -1.37
N LEU A 89 3.41 4.92 -2.23
CA LEU A 89 3.32 4.73 -3.68
C LEU A 89 3.60 3.29 -4.12
N GLY A 90 4.44 2.53 -3.39
CA GLY A 90 4.68 1.12 -3.67
C GLY A 90 3.40 0.28 -3.52
N PRO A 91 2.76 0.28 -2.34
CA PRO A 91 1.46 -0.34 -2.15
C PRO A 91 0.38 0.19 -3.11
N TYR A 92 0.34 1.50 -3.33
CA TYR A 92 -0.59 2.11 -4.28
C TYR A 92 -0.47 1.48 -5.68
N GLN A 93 0.76 1.32 -6.19
CA GLN A 93 1.01 0.71 -7.48
C GLN A 93 0.56 -0.76 -7.51
N VAL A 94 0.90 -1.56 -6.49
CA VAL A 94 0.47 -2.96 -6.41
C VAL A 94 -1.05 -3.09 -6.41
N PHE A 95 -1.75 -2.29 -5.60
CA PHE A 95 -3.21 -2.33 -5.53
C PHE A 95 -3.87 -1.85 -6.82
N LYS A 96 -3.31 -0.82 -7.47
CA LYS A 96 -3.79 -0.35 -8.78
C LYS A 96 -3.65 -1.42 -9.86
N THR A 97 -2.52 -2.11 -9.93
CA THR A 97 -2.31 -3.23 -10.86
C THR A 97 -3.25 -4.40 -10.56
N ALA A 98 -3.51 -4.67 -9.27
CA ALA A 98 -4.54 -5.62 -8.84
C ALA A 98 -5.99 -5.11 -9.03
N ALA A 99 -6.17 -3.99 -9.73
CA ALA A 99 -7.45 -3.38 -10.06
C ALA A 99 -8.34 -3.05 -8.84
N LEU A 100 -7.72 -2.84 -7.68
CA LEU A 100 -8.39 -2.44 -6.44
C LEU A 100 -8.64 -0.93 -6.43
N LYS A 101 -9.76 -0.51 -5.84
CA LYS A 101 -10.12 0.90 -5.73
C LYS A 101 -9.29 1.56 -4.63
N THR A 102 -8.14 2.10 -5.00
CA THR A 102 -7.20 2.76 -4.08
C THR A 102 -7.22 4.28 -4.23
N PHE A 103 -7.20 4.99 -3.10
CA PHE A 103 -7.17 6.46 -3.07
C PHE A 103 -6.40 6.99 -1.84
N PHE A 104 -5.92 8.24 -1.94
CA PHE A 104 -5.24 8.92 -0.85
C PHE A 104 -6.24 9.66 0.05
N ILE A 105 -5.90 9.74 1.34
CA ILE A 105 -6.62 10.47 2.39
C ILE A 105 -5.59 11.25 3.17
N ALA A 106 -5.86 12.50 3.51
CA ALA A 106 -4.98 13.31 4.36
C ALA A 106 -5.77 13.92 5.52
N LYS A 107 -5.09 14.52 6.51
CA LYS A 107 -5.78 15.24 7.59
C LYS A 107 -6.69 16.33 7.02
N THR A 108 -6.15 17.11 6.09
CA THR A 108 -6.87 18.13 5.30
C THR A 108 -6.67 17.88 3.81
N LYS A 109 -7.62 18.33 2.98
CA LYS A 109 -7.45 18.28 1.52
C LYS A 109 -6.34 19.22 1.07
N GLY A 110 -5.72 18.90 -0.05
CA GLY A 110 -4.74 19.76 -0.71
C GLY A 110 -3.42 19.06 -0.98
N PRO A 111 -2.35 19.85 -1.22
CA PRO A 111 -1.04 19.29 -1.52
C PRO A 111 -0.41 18.66 -0.28
N ILE A 112 0.13 17.46 -0.45
CA ILE A 112 0.99 16.78 0.53
C ILE A 112 2.37 16.60 -0.09
N THR A 113 3.40 17.07 0.61
CA THR A 113 4.80 17.00 0.16
C THR A 113 5.56 15.94 0.94
N MET A 114 5.99 14.91 0.22
CA MET A 114 6.76 13.78 0.74
C MET A 114 8.20 14.21 1.05
N SER A 115 8.94 13.42 1.83
CA SER A 115 10.29 13.76 2.30
C SER A 115 11.32 14.01 1.18
N ASN A 116 11.05 13.48 -0.02
CA ASN A 116 11.91 13.60 -1.20
C ASN A 116 11.44 14.71 -2.17
N GLY A 117 10.50 15.56 -1.76
CA GLY A 117 10.01 16.69 -2.55
C GLY A 117 8.90 16.35 -3.56
N ILE A 118 8.44 15.10 -3.63
CA ILE A 118 7.26 14.77 -4.43
C ILE A 118 6.02 15.35 -3.76
N THR A 119 5.26 16.14 -4.52
CA THR A 119 3.97 16.67 -4.06
C THR A 119 2.82 15.98 -4.80
N ILE A 120 1.82 15.54 -4.05
CA ILE A 120 0.56 15.00 -4.58
C ILE A 120 -0.62 15.82 -4.06
N ASN A 121 -1.66 15.98 -4.87
CA ASN A 121 -2.92 16.56 -4.40
C ASN A 121 -3.84 15.47 -3.86
N VAL A 122 -4.39 15.70 -2.67
CA VAL A 122 -5.26 14.77 -1.97
C VAL A 122 -6.67 15.36 -1.84
N ASP A 123 -7.64 14.67 -2.44
CA ASP A 123 -9.02 15.16 -2.56
C ASP A 123 -9.95 14.72 -1.41
N LYS A 124 -9.46 13.87 -0.50
CA LYS A 124 -10.23 13.34 0.64
C LYS A 124 -9.54 13.66 1.95
N SER A 125 -10.30 14.23 2.87
CA SER A 125 -9.84 14.41 4.25
C SER A 125 -10.33 13.29 5.17
N ILE A 126 -9.70 13.16 6.35
CA ILE A 126 -10.17 12.25 7.41
C ILE A 126 -11.63 12.52 7.81
N ALA A 127 -12.07 13.79 7.75
CA ALA A 127 -13.45 14.18 8.09
C ALA A 127 -14.51 13.64 7.11
N GLU A 128 -14.12 13.30 5.88
CA GLU A 128 -15.05 12.79 4.85
C GLU A 128 -15.11 11.26 4.77
N VAL A 129 -14.21 10.57 5.48
CA VAL A 129 -14.06 9.13 5.41
C VAL A 129 -14.39 8.54 6.77
N ALA A 130 -15.61 8.02 6.91
CA ALA A 130 -16.08 7.39 8.15
C ALA A 130 -15.90 5.86 8.18
N LYS A 131 -15.61 5.23 7.04
CA LYS A 131 -15.40 3.78 6.91
C LYS A 131 -14.49 3.45 5.72
N LEU A 132 -13.71 2.38 5.85
CA LEU A 132 -12.86 1.82 4.79
C LEU A 132 -12.79 0.31 4.94
N ASP A 133 -12.64 -0.43 3.84
CA ASP A 133 -12.41 -1.87 3.92
C ASP A 133 -10.93 -2.17 4.24
N VAL A 134 -10.01 -1.39 3.67
CA VAL A 134 -8.58 -1.44 3.98
C VAL A 134 -8.04 -0.04 4.25
N LEU A 135 -7.36 0.11 5.39
CA LEU A 135 -6.54 1.27 5.71
C LEU A 135 -5.06 0.92 5.52
N LEU A 136 -4.27 1.81 4.93
CA LEU A 136 -2.81 1.72 4.89
C LEU A 136 -2.18 3.00 5.43
N ILE A 137 -1.29 2.83 6.42
CA ILE A 137 -0.50 3.90 7.02
C ILE A 137 0.97 3.76 6.57
N PRO A 138 1.49 4.66 5.72
CA PRO A 138 2.90 4.70 5.35
C PRO A 138 3.77 5.17 6.51
N GLY A 139 5.09 5.05 6.37
CA GLY A 139 6.07 5.56 7.32
C GLY A 139 6.84 6.77 6.80
N GLY A 140 7.95 7.04 7.47
CA GLY A 140 8.73 8.28 7.39
C GLY A 140 9.62 8.46 8.61
N ALA A 141 10.18 9.66 8.78
CA ALA A 141 10.96 10.03 9.97
C ALA A 141 10.17 11.03 10.83
N GLY A 142 10.57 12.31 10.85
CA GLY A 142 9.90 13.35 11.64
C GLY A 142 8.42 13.52 11.30
N GLY A 143 8.01 13.35 10.04
CA GLY A 143 6.61 13.37 9.64
C GLY A 143 5.79 12.30 10.37
N THR A 144 6.29 11.07 10.44
CA THR A 144 5.65 9.98 11.20
C THR A 144 5.59 10.31 12.68
N ALA A 145 6.68 10.83 13.26
CA ALA A 145 6.73 11.21 14.66
C ALA A 145 5.61 12.21 15.02
N MET A 146 5.38 13.22 14.18
CA MET A 146 4.27 14.17 14.36
C MET A 146 2.89 13.49 14.30
N GLN A 147 2.70 12.48 13.44
CA GLN A 147 1.43 11.76 13.37
C GLN A 147 1.17 10.89 14.61
N THR A 148 2.20 10.40 15.30
CA THR A 148 2.03 9.60 16.52
C THR A 148 1.46 10.38 17.71
N ILE A 149 1.38 11.71 17.60
CA ILE A 149 0.95 12.61 18.68
C ILE A 149 -0.21 13.52 18.27
N ASP A 150 -0.73 13.34 17.06
CA ASP A 150 -1.84 14.13 16.53
C ASP A 150 -3.17 13.48 16.96
N PRO A 151 -3.90 14.05 17.92
CA PRO A 151 -5.09 13.40 18.49
C PRO A 151 -6.21 13.20 17.46
N ASP A 152 -6.35 14.10 16.48
CA ASP A 152 -7.39 14.00 15.46
C ASP A 152 -7.14 12.80 14.54
N VAL A 153 -5.87 12.59 14.19
CA VAL A 153 -5.44 11.50 13.32
C VAL A 153 -5.55 10.17 14.04
N LEU A 154 -5.09 10.09 15.29
CA LEU A 154 -5.17 8.86 16.08
C LEU A 154 -6.63 8.46 16.33
N ALA A 155 -7.50 9.40 16.69
CA ALA A 155 -8.92 9.14 16.88
C ALA A 155 -9.61 8.68 15.58
N TRP A 156 -9.27 9.30 14.45
CA TRP A 156 -9.78 8.87 13.15
C TRP A 156 -9.31 7.46 12.77
N ILE A 157 -8.04 7.12 13.01
CA ILE A 157 -7.50 5.78 12.77
C ILE A 157 -8.24 4.74 13.62
N GLN A 158 -8.49 5.02 14.90
CA GLN A 158 -9.28 4.15 15.76
C GLN A 158 -10.71 3.95 15.23
N GLN A 159 -11.36 5.01 14.76
CA GLN A 159 -12.69 4.94 14.18
C GLN A 159 -12.71 4.09 12.91
N ILE A 160 -11.75 4.29 12.00
CA ILE A 160 -11.64 3.48 10.78
C ILE A 160 -11.40 2.02 11.13
N ASP A 161 -10.52 1.75 12.09
CA ASP A 161 -10.21 0.39 12.51
C ASP A 161 -11.48 -0.37 12.91
N GLN A 162 -12.41 0.24 13.64
CA GLN A 162 -13.68 -0.43 14.01
C GLN A 162 -14.49 -0.95 12.81
N THR A 163 -14.29 -0.39 11.63
CA THR A 163 -15.02 -0.74 10.40
C THR A 163 -14.18 -1.48 9.36
N SER A 164 -12.85 -1.45 9.50
CA SER A 164 -11.94 -2.02 8.52
C SER A 164 -11.89 -3.55 8.59
N ILE A 165 -11.80 -4.16 7.41
CA ILE A 165 -11.48 -5.57 7.27
C ILE A 165 -10.01 -5.80 7.57
N TYR A 166 -9.15 -4.92 7.05
CA TYR A 166 -7.71 -4.92 7.33
C TYR A 166 -7.21 -3.52 7.65
N THR A 167 -6.37 -3.42 8.68
CA THR A 167 -5.64 -2.21 9.01
C THR A 167 -4.16 -2.50 8.81
N THR A 168 -3.52 -1.72 7.95
CA THR A 168 -2.19 -2.04 7.46
C THR A 168 -1.22 -0.88 7.65
N SER A 169 0.07 -1.18 7.74
CA SER A 169 1.11 -0.15 7.77
C SER A 169 2.40 -0.59 7.12
N VAL A 170 3.15 0.37 6.60
CA VAL A 170 4.49 0.18 6.06
C VAL A 170 5.50 0.90 6.94
N CYS A 171 6.68 0.31 7.16
CA CYS A 171 7.80 0.99 7.79
C CYS A 171 7.44 1.50 9.20
N THR A 172 7.78 2.75 9.52
CA THR A 172 7.44 3.41 10.78
C THR A 172 5.96 3.77 10.89
N GLY A 173 5.13 3.53 9.87
CA GLY A 173 3.67 3.67 9.98
C GLY A 173 3.06 2.78 11.07
N ALA A 174 3.73 1.68 11.42
CA ALA A 174 3.37 0.85 12.56
C ALA A 174 3.46 1.61 13.90
N TRP A 175 4.29 2.66 14.00
CA TRP A 175 4.36 3.51 15.20
C TRP A 175 3.08 4.33 15.37
N ILE A 176 2.46 4.77 14.28
CA ILE A 176 1.18 5.49 14.31
C ILE A 176 0.06 4.54 14.74
N LEU A 177 0.04 3.30 14.22
CA LEU A 177 -0.90 2.28 14.68
C LEU A 177 -0.70 1.93 16.16
N GLY A 178 0.56 1.83 16.61
CA GLY A 178 0.91 1.61 18.01
C GLY A 178 0.46 2.76 18.91
N ALA A 179 0.69 4.01 18.51
CA ALA A 179 0.25 5.20 19.23
C ALA A 179 -1.28 5.32 19.27
N ALA A 180 -1.99 4.81 18.26
CA ALA A 180 -3.45 4.68 18.26
C ALA A 180 -3.96 3.54 19.17
N GLY A 181 -3.07 2.79 19.83
CA GLY A 181 -3.41 1.67 20.72
C GLY A 181 -3.85 0.40 20.00
N LEU A 182 -3.63 0.29 18.68
CA LEU A 182 -4.16 -0.82 17.88
C LEU A 182 -3.28 -2.07 17.88
N LEU A 183 -2.02 -1.96 18.33
CA LEU A 183 -1.04 -3.04 18.28
C LEU A 183 -0.76 -3.70 19.63
N GLU A 184 -1.49 -3.35 20.70
CA GLU A 184 -1.29 -3.94 22.02
C GLU A 184 -1.53 -5.47 21.98
N GLY A 185 -0.53 -6.23 22.43
CA GLY A 185 -0.52 -7.70 22.40
C GLY A 185 -0.44 -8.31 21.00
N LYS A 186 -0.07 -7.54 19.96
CA LYS A 186 0.03 -8.01 18.58
C LYS A 186 1.47 -8.20 18.11
N GLY A 187 1.68 -9.20 17.27
CA GLY A 187 2.91 -9.31 16.49
C GLY A 187 2.93 -8.29 15.36
N ALA A 188 3.96 -7.44 15.31
CA ALA A 188 4.12 -6.42 14.28
C ALA A 188 5.53 -6.40 13.65
N ALA A 189 5.61 -5.94 12.41
CA ALA A 189 6.83 -5.55 11.74
C ALA A 189 6.86 -4.02 11.61
N THR A 190 8.06 -3.45 11.58
CA THR A 190 8.28 -2.02 11.35
C THR A 190 9.67 -1.81 10.75
N HIS A 191 10.03 -0.58 10.43
CA HIS A 191 11.38 -0.25 9.98
C HIS A 191 12.43 -0.70 11.02
N TRP A 192 13.59 -1.17 10.57
CA TRP A 192 14.61 -1.77 11.44
C TRP A 192 15.11 -0.81 12.54
N TYR A 193 15.13 0.49 12.25
CA TYR A 193 15.60 1.52 13.15
C TYR A 193 14.72 1.58 14.40
N ARG A 194 15.32 1.31 15.57
CA ARG A 194 14.67 1.24 16.90
C ARG A 194 13.38 0.40 16.92
N ALA A 195 13.30 -0.62 16.06
CA ALA A 195 12.08 -1.40 15.82
C ALA A 195 11.52 -2.06 17.09
N ASN A 196 12.41 -2.77 17.81
CA ASN A 196 12.03 -3.51 19.01
C ASN A 196 11.59 -2.57 20.14
N GLU A 197 12.35 -1.50 20.35
CA GLU A 197 12.07 -0.49 21.36
C GLU A 197 10.70 0.16 21.13
N MET A 198 10.45 0.65 19.91
CA MET A 198 9.22 1.35 19.58
C MET A 198 8.00 0.44 19.65
N LEU A 199 8.07 -0.78 19.13
CA LEU A 199 6.94 -1.71 19.23
C LEU A 199 6.67 -2.14 20.67
N THR A 200 7.72 -2.40 21.47
CA THR A 200 7.57 -2.73 22.90
C THR A 200 6.92 -1.58 23.66
N LYS A 201 7.29 -0.31 23.36
CA LYS A 201 6.67 0.88 23.95
C LYS A 201 5.16 0.94 23.70
N PHE A 202 4.68 0.42 22.57
CA PHE A 202 3.25 0.35 22.22
C PHE A 202 2.59 -0.99 22.59
N GLY A 203 3.25 -1.82 23.41
CA GLY A 203 2.72 -3.12 23.84
C GLY A 203 2.70 -4.19 22.74
N ALA A 204 3.38 -3.97 21.62
CA ALA A 204 3.46 -4.89 20.49
C ALA A 204 4.74 -5.74 20.51
N GLU A 205 4.68 -6.95 19.96
CA GLU A 205 5.83 -7.83 19.79
C GLU A 205 6.52 -7.57 18.44
N TYR A 206 7.79 -7.18 18.44
CA TYR A 206 8.55 -7.02 17.21
C TYR A 206 8.94 -8.37 16.61
N THR A 207 8.40 -8.67 15.43
CA THR A 207 8.59 -9.97 14.77
C THR A 207 9.88 -10.11 13.97
N GLY A 208 10.55 -9.02 13.61
CA GLY A 208 11.74 -9.04 12.73
C GLY A 208 11.49 -9.55 11.30
N LYS A 209 10.23 -9.78 10.91
CA LYS A 209 9.83 -10.28 9.59
C LYS A 209 9.75 -9.13 8.59
N ARG A 210 9.86 -9.46 7.29
CA ARG A 210 9.68 -8.49 6.20
C ARG A 210 8.26 -7.93 6.18
N TRP A 211 7.28 -8.76 6.49
CA TRP A 211 5.91 -8.39 6.80
C TRP A 211 5.31 -9.42 7.76
N THR A 212 4.30 -9.00 8.51
CA THR A 212 3.58 -9.80 9.50
C THR A 212 2.09 -9.55 9.37
N ARG A 213 1.32 -10.63 9.50
CA ARG A 213 -0.11 -10.57 9.71
C ARG A 213 -0.44 -11.12 11.11
N ASP A 214 -1.15 -10.33 11.90
CA ASP A 214 -1.75 -10.75 13.16
C ASP A 214 -3.25 -10.37 13.15
N GLY A 215 -4.11 -11.36 12.93
CA GLY A 215 -5.54 -11.15 12.71
C GLY A 215 -5.83 -10.27 11.48
N LYS A 216 -6.40 -9.08 11.73
CA LYS A 216 -6.69 -8.04 10.73
C LYS A 216 -5.54 -7.06 10.49
N TYR A 217 -4.51 -7.08 11.35
CA TYR A 217 -3.38 -6.16 11.26
C TYR A 217 -2.30 -6.72 10.34
N TRP A 218 -1.94 -5.96 9.31
CA TRP A 218 -0.82 -6.30 8.41
C TRP A 218 0.22 -5.21 8.48
N THR A 219 1.42 -5.55 8.92
CA THR A 219 2.50 -4.57 9.09
C THR A 219 3.72 -5.03 8.31
N SER A 220 4.42 -4.10 7.66
CA SER A 220 5.65 -4.41 6.94
C SER A 220 6.86 -3.72 7.55
N ALA A 221 8.03 -4.27 7.25
CA ALA A 221 9.30 -3.61 7.50
C ALA A 221 9.46 -2.35 6.62
N GLY A 222 10.68 -1.84 6.54
CA GLY A 222 11.00 -0.58 5.87
C GLY A 222 10.69 -0.56 4.37
N VAL A 223 10.09 0.55 3.94
CA VAL A 223 10.08 1.07 2.57
C VAL A 223 9.63 0.07 1.51
N THR A 224 10.55 -0.67 0.88
CA THR A 224 10.23 -1.61 -0.19
C THR A 224 9.44 -2.82 0.28
N ALA A 225 9.46 -3.11 1.59
CA ALA A 225 8.66 -4.20 2.16
C ALA A 225 7.14 -3.97 2.02
N GLY A 226 6.70 -2.73 1.79
CA GLY A 226 5.31 -2.42 1.48
C GLY A 226 4.82 -3.06 0.18
N LEU A 227 5.70 -3.24 -0.82
CA LEU A 227 5.40 -3.96 -2.06
C LEU A 227 5.06 -5.43 -1.76
N ASP A 228 5.92 -6.11 -1.00
CA ASP A 228 5.73 -7.52 -0.65
C ASP A 228 4.49 -7.75 0.21
N MET A 229 4.25 -6.89 1.21
CA MET A 229 3.04 -6.98 2.04
C MET A 229 1.79 -6.79 1.20
N SER A 230 1.82 -5.85 0.24
CA SER A 230 0.68 -5.60 -0.65
C SER A 230 0.41 -6.78 -1.57
N LEU A 231 1.46 -7.41 -2.13
CA LEU A 231 1.33 -8.64 -2.92
C LEU A 231 0.81 -9.81 -2.07
N ALA A 232 1.27 -9.93 -0.82
CA ALA A 232 0.76 -10.93 0.12
C ALA A 232 -0.73 -10.70 0.47
N LEU A 233 -1.16 -9.44 0.59
CA LEU A 233 -2.57 -9.09 0.77
C LEU A 233 -3.38 -9.42 -0.49
N VAL A 234 -2.88 -9.10 -1.69
CA VAL A 234 -3.53 -9.49 -2.96
C VAL A 234 -3.68 -11.02 -3.04
N ASN A 235 -2.64 -11.78 -2.66
CA ASN A 235 -2.71 -13.25 -2.62
C ASN A 235 -3.72 -13.74 -1.60
N HIS A 236 -3.83 -13.07 -0.44
CA HIS A 236 -4.85 -13.40 0.54
C HIS A 236 -6.27 -13.18 0.00
N LEU A 237 -6.47 -12.11 -0.78
CA LEU A 237 -7.77 -11.75 -1.33
C LEU A 237 -8.16 -12.60 -2.54
N PHE A 238 -7.24 -12.86 -3.47
CA PHE A 238 -7.55 -13.41 -4.80
C PHE A 238 -6.85 -14.73 -5.13
N GLY A 239 -5.95 -15.21 -4.28
CA GLY A 239 -5.21 -16.44 -4.50
C GLY A 239 -3.98 -16.29 -5.41
N LYS A 240 -3.27 -17.40 -5.56
CA LYS A 240 -1.90 -17.46 -6.08
C LYS A 240 -1.80 -17.02 -7.54
N GLU A 241 -2.66 -17.55 -8.41
CA GLU A 241 -2.59 -17.34 -9.85
C GLU A 241 -2.82 -15.87 -10.20
N TYR A 242 -3.77 -15.20 -9.54
CA TYR A 242 -4.01 -13.77 -9.74
C TYR A 242 -2.85 -12.92 -9.25
N THR A 243 -2.27 -13.27 -8.09
CA THR A 243 -1.06 -12.58 -7.62
C THR A 243 0.12 -12.77 -8.56
N GLN A 244 0.30 -13.95 -9.15
CA GLN A 244 1.34 -14.18 -10.16
C GLN A 244 1.13 -13.29 -11.39
N ALA A 245 -0.12 -13.11 -11.83
CA ALA A 245 -0.43 -12.18 -12.93
C ALA A 245 -0.10 -10.72 -12.57
N VAL A 246 -0.45 -10.28 -11.36
CA VAL A 246 -0.10 -8.93 -10.84
C VAL A 246 1.42 -8.75 -10.76
N MET A 247 2.14 -9.75 -10.25
CA MET A 247 3.61 -9.72 -10.19
C MET A 247 4.23 -9.66 -11.58
N LEU A 248 3.67 -10.38 -12.55
CA LEU A 248 4.15 -10.39 -13.93
C LEU A 248 3.91 -9.04 -14.63
N ASP A 249 2.74 -8.42 -14.43
CA ASP A 249 2.44 -7.08 -14.99
C ASP A 249 3.36 -6.00 -14.42
N LEU A 250 3.78 -6.16 -13.16
CA LEU A 250 4.76 -5.28 -12.51
C LEU A 250 6.22 -5.61 -12.85
N GLU A 251 6.47 -6.75 -13.50
CA GLU A 251 7.80 -7.36 -13.62
C GLU A 251 8.53 -7.41 -12.25
N TYR A 252 7.80 -7.80 -11.21
CA TYR A 252 8.32 -7.81 -9.84
C TYR A 252 9.25 -9.01 -9.59
N ASP A 253 10.48 -8.91 -10.09
CA ASP A 253 11.59 -9.84 -9.85
C ASP A 253 12.82 -9.07 -9.30
N PRO A 254 12.85 -8.75 -8.00
CA PRO A 254 13.91 -7.91 -7.44
C PRO A 254 15.28 -8.62 -7.47
N GLN A 255 16.26 -8.01 -8.14
CA GLN A 255 17.65 -8.45 -8.20
C GLN A 255 18.59 -7.37 -7.60
N PRO A 256 18.71 -7.26 -6.25
CA PRO A 256 19.59 -6.27 -5.64
C PRO A 256 21.05 -6.46 -6.10
N PRO A 257 21.75 -5.40 -6.57
CA PRO A 257 23.08 -5.53 -7.17
C PRO A 257 24.20 -5.83 -6.16
N ILE A 258 23.94 -5.62 -4.86
CA ILE A 258 24.88 -5.86 -3.77
C ILE A 258 24.15 -6.45 -2.55
N LYS A 259 24.88 -7.19 -1.70
CA LYS A 259 24.36 -7.69 -0.43
C LYS A 259 24.21 -6.53 0.56
N GLY A 260 22.99 -6.34 1.08
CA GLY A 260 22.68 -5.29 2.05
C GLY A 260 21.19 -5.24 2.41
N GLY A 261 20.70 -4.06 2.79
CA GLY A 261 19.28 -3.75 2.97
C GLY A 261 18.69 -4.06 4.36
N VAL A 262 19.44 -4.73 5.25
CA VAL A 262 19.10 -4.91 6.67
C VAL A 262 20.40 -4.89 7.50
N PRO A 263 20.38 -4.49 8.78
CA PRO A 263 21.60 -4.39 9.59
C PRO A 263 22.46 -5.67 9.57
N LYS A 264 21.83 -6.85 9.71
CA LYS A 264 22.52 -8.16 9.69
C LYS A 264 23.17 -8.55 8.34
N LYS A 265 22.88 -7.82 7.26
CA LYS A 265 23.47 -8.01 5.92
C LYS A 265 24.39 -6.86 5.52
N SER A 266 24.52 -5.84 6.37
CA SER A 266 25.38 -4.66 6.16
C SER A 266 26.63 -4.75 7.03
N THR A 267 27.68 -4.00 6.68
CA THR A 267 28.86 -3.89 7.56
C THR A 267 28.51 -3.09 8.83
N PRO A 268 29.17 -3.37 9.98
CA PRO A 268 28.88 -2.65 11.22
C PRO A 268 28.99 -1.13 11.10
N ILE A 269 29.98 -0.63 10.36
CA ILE A 269 30.18 0.81 10.14
C ILE A 269 29.01 1.44 9.36
N ILE A 270 28.46 0.75 8.37
CA ILE A 270 27.30 1.23 7.61
C ILE A 270 26.03 1.15 8.46
N ALA A 271 25.87 0.09 9.25
CA ALA A 271 24.74 -0.02 10.17
C ALA A 271 24.75 1.12 11.20
N GLN A 272 25.91 1.43 11.79
CA GLN A 272 26.06 2.54 12.74
C GLN A 272 25.82 3.89 12.07
N LEU A 273 26.44 4.17 10.92
CA LEU A 273 26.25 5.42 10.18
C LEU A 273 24.77 5.68 9.87
N MET A 274 24.06 4.63 9.42
CA MET A 274 22.63 4.75 9.13
C MET A 274 21.80 4.95 10.40
N GLN A 275 22.19 4.36 11.52
CA GLN A 275 21.52 4.58 12.80
C GLN A 275 21.69 6.04 13.24
N ASP A 276 22.93 6.56 13.23
CA ASP A 276 23.23 7.95 13.60
C ASP A 276 22.48 8.96 12.71
N MET A 277 22.34 8.66 11.41
CA MET A 277 21.55 9.48 10.49
C MET A 277 20.06 9.55 10.89
N TYR A 278 19.46 8.42 11.29
CA TYR A 278 18.07 8.41 11.74
C TYR A 278 17.90 9.03 13.13
N ASP A 279 18.86 8.85 14.03
CA ASP A 279 18.91 9.56 15.31
C ASP A 279 18.92 11.08 15.06
N PHE A 280 19.73 11.56 14.11
CA PHE A 280 19.76 12.97 13.73
C PHE A 280 18.43 13.46 13.15
N PHE A 281 17.78 12.71 12.26
CA PHE A 281 16.47 13.08 11.71
C PHE A 281 15.36 13.12 12.77
N LEU A 282 15.56 12.45 13.90
CA LEU A 282 14.59 12.37 14.99
C LEU A 282 15.07 13.07 16.26
N ILE A 283 16.12 13.89 16.19
CA ILE A 283 16.74 14.50 17.37
C ILE A 283 15.78 15.36 18.20
N ASN A 284 14.81 16.00 17.53
CA ASN A 284 13.77 16.79 18.20
C ASN A 284 12.70 15.96 18.93
N PHE A 285 12.79 14.63 18.83
CA PHE A 285 11.88 13.65 19.43
C PHE A 285 12.60 12.72 20.43
N VAL A 286 13.87 13.03 20.77
CA VAL A 286 14.72 12.35 21.75
C VAL A 286 14.94 13.31 22.94
N ASP A 287 14.95 12.79 24.18
CA ASP A 287 15.34 13.55 25.40
C ASP A 287 14.63 14.90 25.61
N CYS A 288 13.35 14.97 25.25
CA CYS A 288 12.52 16.17 25.39
C CYS A 288 12.36 16.55 26.86
N PRO A 289 12.42 17.85 27.21
CA PRO A 289 12.16 18.32 28.55
C PRO A 289 10.79 17.84 29.07
N LEU A 290 10.75 17.39 30.33
CA LEU A 290 9.50 17.08 31.05
C LEU A 290 8.51 18.24 30.88
N GLY A 291 7.33 17.96 30.31
CA GLY A 291 6.29 18.96 30.07
C GLY A 291 6.24 19.52 28.64
N THR A 292 7.10 19.06 27.72
CA THR A 292 6.94 19.34 26.29
C THR A 292 5.75 18.52 25.74
N PRO A 293 4.68 19.14 25.21
CA PRO A 293 3.53 18.39 24.71
C PRO A 293 3.90 17.50 23.52
N GLY A 294 3.72 16.19 23.68
CA GLY A 294 3.60 15.21 22.60
C GLY A 294 4.88 14.53 22.10
N ALA A 295 5.98 15.24 21.86
CA ALA A 295 6.99 14.73 20.92
C ALA A 295 7.99 13.65 21.40
N CYS A 296 7.97 13.18 22.66
CA CYS A 296 9.03 12.28 23.11
C CYS A 296 8.83 10.82 22.70
N LEU A 297 9.36 10.48 21.53
CA LEU A 297 9.41 9.12 21.03
C LEU A 297 10.43 8.29 21.79
N PHE A 298 11.57 8.88 22.15
CA PHE A 298 12.70 8.20 22.76
C PHE A 298 13.04 8.83 24.11
N ASN A 299 13.34 7.98 25.09
CA ASN A 299 13.93 8.34 26.38
C ASN A 299 15.41 7.91 26.42
#